data_AF-A0A962YC30-F1
#
_entry.id   AF-A0A962YC30-F1
#
_cell.length_a   1.000
_cell.length_b   1.000
_cell.length_c   1.000
_cell.angle_alpha   90.00
_cell.angle_beta   90.00
_cell.angle_gamma   90.00
#
_symmetry.space_group_name_H-M   'P 1'
#
loop_
_entity.id
_entity.type
_entity.pdbx_description
1 polymer ?
#
loop_
_entity_poly.entity_id
_entity_poly.type
_entity_poly.pdbx_seq_one_letter_code
_entity_poly.pdbx_strand_id
1 'polypeptide(L)'
;MVWPEPLQQRQPQLAEAGQLLALSRQAGWNQTLADWRLLLASAGDNALSLWHDERPVASALALSYGGRFAWICMVLVTPDWRGQGLATRLLRLLVAQLSSQGLIVGLDATPAGRAVYQPLGFRDIYPIRRLIAARPMLADAARQTLSSQHCVRPLQATELTELATWDAPLFG
;
A
#
# COMPACT_ATOMS: atom_id res chain seq x y z
N MET A 1 8.99 10.55 21.76
CA MET A 1 9.41 11.17 20.47
C MET A 1 8.48 12.33 20.22
N VAL A 2 8.98 13.55 20.02
CA VAL A 2 8.15 14.77 19.88
C VAL A 2 8.12 15.20 18.41
N TRP A 3 6.92 15.35 17.87
CA TRP A 3 6.68 15.82 16.50
C TRP A 3 6.83 17.36 16.44
N PRO A 4 7.27 17.95 15.31
CA PRO A 4 7.23 19.41 15.16
C PRO A 4 5.78 19.91 15.28
N GLU A 5 5.53 21.02 16.00
CA GLU A 5 4.26 21.80 16.18
C GLU A 5 2.94 20.98 16.18
N PRO A 6 2.09 21.11 17.22
CA PRO A 6 1.42 20.00 17.93
C PRO A 6 0.81 18.89 17.04
N LEU A 7 1.66 18.08 16.40
CA LEU A 7 1.22 16.93 15.62
C LEU A 7 0.84 15.78 16.55
N GLN A 8 -0.35 15.23 16.31
CA GLN A 8 -0.88 14.07 17.01
C GLN A 8 -0.66 12.82 16.16
N GLN A 9 0.03 11.83 16.71
CA GLN A 9 0.08 10.50 16.11
C GLN A 9 -1.21 9.76 16.44
N ARG A 10 -1.87 9.20 15.43
CA ARG A 10 -3.09 8.40 15.56
C ARG A 10 -2.94 7.07 14.81
N GLN A 11 -3.52 6.01 15.36
CA GLN A 11 -3.88 4.82 14.58
C GLN A 11 -5.22 5.08 13.89
N PRO A 12 -5.23 5.27 12.56
CA PRO A 12 -6.42 5.71 11.88
C PRO A 12 -7.51 4.64 11.84
N GLN A 13 -8.74 5.08 12.02
CA GLN A 13 -9.94 4.26 12.02
C GLN A 13 -10.59 4.22 10.64
N LEU A 14 -11.42 3.20 10.38
CA LEU A 14 -12.13 3.05 9.10
C LEU A 14 -13.00 4.27 8.74
N ALA A 15 -13.57 4.95 9.75
CA ALA A 15 -14.36 6.16 9.57
C ALA A 15 -13.53 7.35 9.02
N GLU A 16 -12.23 7.37 9.27
CA GLU A 16 -11.30 8.44 8.86
C GLU A 16 -10.77 8.24 7.42
N ALA A 17 -11.17 7.16 6.73
CA ALA A 17 -10.76 6.86 5.35
C ALA A 17 -11.01 8.04 4.39
N GLY A 18 -12.11 8.78 4.60
CA GLY A 18 -12.43 9.97 3.80
C GLY A 18 -11.45 11.12 4.00
N GLN A 19 -10.96 11.32 5.22
CA GLN A 19 -9.96 12.35 5.53
C GLN A 19 -8.59 11.96 4.98
N LEU A 20 -8.19 10.68 5.14
CA LEU A 20 -6.93 10.17 4.62
C LEU A 20 -6.87 10.15 3.09
N LEU A 21 -8.00 9.93 2.41
CA LEU A 21 -8.09 10.05 0.96
C LEU A 21 -7.62 11.41 0.44
N ALA A 22 -7.75 12.48 1.23
CA ALA A 22 -7.23 13.80 0.86
C ALA A 22 -5.70 13.79 0.64
N LEU A 23 -4.94 12.98 1.38
CA LEU A 23 -3.49 12.83 1.20
C LEU A 23 -3.15 12.28 -0.18
N SER A 24 -3.84 11.20 -0.61
CA SER A 24 -3.63 10.62 -1.94
C SER A 24 -4.00 11.60 -3.05
N ARG A 25 -5.11 12.33 -2.89
CA ARG A 25 -5.56 13.35 -3.86
C ARG A 25 -4.53 14.47 -4.01
N GLN A 26 -3.99 14.98 -2.91
CA GLN A 26 -2.95 16.01 -2.92
C GLN A 26 -1.62 15.51 -3.50
N ALA A 27 -1.34 14.22 -3.41
CA ALA A 27 -0.21 13.58 -4.08
C ALA A 27 -0.46 13.31 -5.58
N GLY A 28 -1.66 13.58 -6.10
CA GLY A 28 -2.05 13.27 -7.47
C GLY A 28 -2.21 11.77 -7.74
N TRP A 29 -2.41 10.96 -6.69
CA TRP A 29 -2.60 9.52 -6.84
C TRP A 29 -4.08 9.17 -7.05
N ASN A 30 -4.33 8.02 -7.69
CA ASN A 30 -5.64 7.60 -8.16
C ASN A 30 -6.42 6.71 -7.18
N GLN A 31 -6.07 6.69 -5.89
CA GLN A 31 -6.80 5.89 -4.89
C GLN A 31 -8.22 6.41 -4.69
N THR A 32 -9.12 5.46 -4.45
CA THR A 32 -10.52 5.69 -4.13
C THR A 32 -10.76 5.56 -2.62
N LEU A 33 -11.97 5.96 -2.19
CA LEU A 33 -12.40 5.73 -0.81
C LEU A 33 -12.50 4.24 -0.48
N ALA A 34 -12.88 3.41 -1.46
CA ALA A 34 -12.96 1.96 -1.28
C ALA A 34 -11.57 1.36 -1.03
N ASP A 35 -10.54 1.84 -1.76
CA ASP A 35 -9.15 1.40 -1.56
C ASP A 35 -8.68 1.74 -0.14
N TRP A 36 -8.90 2.96 0.33
CA TRP A 36 -8.53 3.36 1.69
C TRP A 36 -9.25 2.54 2.76
N ARG A 37 -10.54 2.25 2.58
CA ARG A 37 -11.30 1.41 3.51
C ARG A 37 -10.75 -0.01 3.55
N LEU A 38 -10.46 -0.59 2.40
CA LEU A 38 -9.83 -1.91 2.31
C LEU A 38 -8.49 -1.92 3.04
N LEU A 39 -7.61 -0.96 2.74
CA LEU A 39 -6.28 -0.87 3.34
C LEU A 39 -6.34 -0.69 4.87
N LEU A 40 -7.23 0.16 5.39
CA LEU A 40 -7.39 0.34 6.83
C LEU A 40 -7.95 -0.91 7.50
N ALA A 41 -8.94 -1.55 6.89
CA ALA A 41 -9.50 -2.80 7.42
C ALA A 41 -8.47 -3.94 7.43
N SER A 42 -7.57 -3.97 6.44
CA SER A 42 -6.53 -5.00 6.32
C SER A 42 -5.26 -4.71 7.12
N ALA A 43 -4.93 -3.44 7.39
CA ALA A 43 -3.71 -3.07 8.10
C ALA A 43 -3.80 -3.34 9.61
N GLY A 44 -5.01 -3.31 10.20
CA GLY A 44 -5.17 -3.39 11.66
C GLY A 44 -4.30 -2.35 12.37
N ASP A 45 -3.49 -2.80 13.33
CA ASP A 45 -2.58 -1.93 14.10
C ASP A 45 -1.37 -1.41 13.30
N ASN A 46 -1.17 -1.90 12.07
CA ASN A 46 -0.07 -1.51 11.17
C ASN A 46 -0.41 -0.25 10.34
N ALA A 47 -1.29 0.61 10.84
CA ALA A 47 -1.63 1.89 10.25
C ALA A 47 -1.24 3.03 11.18
N LEU A 48 -0.47 3.99 10.67
CA LEU A 48 -0.05 5.17 11.41
C LEU A 48 -0.36 6.44 10.62
N SER A 49 -0.79 7.48 11.32
CA SER A 49 -1.07 8.79 10.74
C SER A 49 -0.64 9.91 11.69
N LEU A 50 -0.31 11.07 11.12
CA LEU A 50 -0.04 12.30 11.87
C LEU A 50 -1.09 13.33 11.51
N TRP A 51 -1.57 14.04 12.53
CA TRP A 51 -2.66 15.00 12.44
C TRP A 51 -2.24 16.33 13.00
N HIS A 52 -2.55 17.40 12.27
CA HIS A 52 -2.54 18.76 12.80
C HIS A 52 -4.01 19.16 12.99
N ASP A 53 -4.40 19.39 14.24
CA ASP A 53 -5.82 19.45 14.63
C ASP A 53 -6.59 18.22 14.14
N GLU A 54 -7.70 18.42 13.42
CA GLU A 54 -8.54 17.35 12.83
C GLU A 54 -8.25 17.10 11.35
N ARG A 55 -7.02 17.39 10.90
CA ARG A 55 -6.58 17.16 9.52
C ARG A 55 -5.37 16.23 9.46
N PRO A 56 -5.44 15.11 8.71
CA PRO A 56 -4.27 14.27 8.52
C PRO A 56 -3.27 14.98 7.63
N VAL A 57 -2.01 15.01 8.07
CA VAL A 57 -0.89 15.61 7.33
C VAL A 57 0.09 14.57 6.82
N ALA A 58 0.13 13.39 7.43
CA ALA A 58 0.95 12.27 6.98
C ALA A 58 0.34 10.91 7.31
N SER A 59 0.70 9.89 6.54
CA SER A 59 0.29 8.50 6.77
C SER A 59 1.40 7.51 6.36
N ALA A 60 1.36 6.33 6.95
CA ALA A 60 2.03 5.12 6.49
C ALA A 60 1.28 3.89 6.98
N LEU A 61 0.95 2.97 6.08
CA LEU A 61 0.23 1.74 6.39
C LEU A 61 1.11 0.54 5.99
N ALA A 62 0.86 -0.63 6.59
CA ALA A 62 1.41 -1.89 6.10
C ALA A 62 0.38 -3.01 6.16
N LEU A 63 0.41 -3.88 5.14
CA LEU A 63 -0.41 -5.08 5.06
C LEU A 63 0.45 -6.31 5.31
N SER A 64 0.05 -7.17 6.24
CA SER A 64 0.78 -8.40 6.55
C SER A 64 0.22 -9.59 5.76
N TYR A 65 1.10 -10.41 5.20
CA TYR A 65 0.75 -11.54 4.34
C TYR A 65 1.40 -12.84 4.84
N GLY A 66 0.60 -13.89 4.99
CA GLY A 66 1.01 -15.24 5.41
C GLY A 66 1.82 -15.34 6.71
N GLY A 67 1.89 -14.29 7.54
CA GLY A 67 2.82 -14.21 8.67
C GLY A 67 4.31 -14.20 8.28
N ARG A 68 4.62 -13.93 7.01
CA ARG A 68 5.99 -13.98 6.45
C ARG A 68 6.57 -12.61 6.19
N PHE A 69 5.75 -11.72 5.62
CA PHE A 69 6.19 -10.39 5.23
C PHE A 69 5.06 -9.38 5.37
N ALA A 70 5.42 -8.10 5.33
CA ALA A 70 4.50 -6.98 5.29
C ALA A 70 4.86 -5.99 4.18
N TRP A 71 3.84 -5.45 3.52
CA TRP A 71 4.00 -4.49 2.44
C TRP A 71 3.61 -3.09 2.90
N ILE A 72 4.59 -2.18 2.98
CA ILE A 72 4.34 -0.78 3.32
C ILE A 72 3.69 -0.08 2.12
N CYS A 73 2.61 0.65 2.39
CA CYS A 73 1.84 1.40 1.41
C CYS A 73 1.32 2.72 2.00
N MET A 74 0.74 3.56 1.13
CA MET A 74 0.14 4.86 1.50
C MET A 74 1.05 5.76 2.34
N VAL A 75 2.34 5.76 2.02
CA VAL A 75 3.34 6.65 2.61
C VAL A 75 3.18 8.04 1.98
N LEU A 76 2.44 8.91 2.65
CA LEU A 76 2.01 10.19 2.10
C LEU A 76 2.27 11.31 3.10
N VAL A 77 2.63 12.48 2.58
CA VAL A 77 2.77 13.72 3.34
C VAL A 77 2.18 14.86 2.50
N THR A 78 1.29 15.65 3.11
CA THR A 78 0.71 16.85 2.49
C THR A 78 1.83 17.83 2.07
N PRO A 79 1.70 18.57 0.95
CA PRO A 79 2.77 19.43 0.44
C PRO A 79 3.43 20.35 1.48
N ASP A 80 2.63 21.02 2.31
CA ASP A 80 3.11 22.02 3.28
C ASP A 80 3.93 21.42 4.44
N TRP A 81 3.84 20.10 4.62
CA TRP A 81 4.52 19.37 5.69
C TRP A 81 5.67 18.48 5.19
N ARG A 82 6.03 18.59 3.90
CA ARG A 82 7.17 17.86 3.31
C ARG A 82 8.51 18.46 3.76
N GLY A 83 9.58 17.68 3.61
CA GLY A 83 10.93 18.10 3.98
C GLY A 83 11.22 18.10 5.49
N GLN A 84 10.23 17.80 6.33
CA GLN A 84 10.37 17.79 7.80
C GLN A 84 10.63 16.40 8.40
N GLY A 85 10.86 15.39 7.55
CA GLY A 85 11.17 14.02 7.98
C GLY A 85 9.99 13.22 8.55
N LEU A 86 8.73 13.68 8.37
CA LEU A 86 7.53 13.00 8.89
C LEU A 86 7.38 11.57 8.38
N ALA A 87 7.53 11.36 7.06
CA ALA A 87 7.48 10.03 6.46
C ALA A 87 8.54 9.10 7.06
N THR A 88 9.79 9.56 7.16
CA THR A 88 10.90 8.79 7.74
C THR A 88 10.60 8.35 9.18
N ARG A 89 10.01 9.21 9.99
CA ARG A 89 9.65 8.89 11.38
C ARG A 89 8.52 7.85 11.45
N LEU A 90 7.45 8.01 10.66
CA LEU A 90 6.38 7.02 10.57
C LEU A 90 6.91 5.65 10.11
N LEU A 91 7.76 5.64 9.09
CA LEU A 91 8.39 4.41 8.59
C LEU A 91 9.27 3.75 9.64
N ARG A 92 10.04 4.50 10.43
CA ARG A 92 10.86 3.91 11.52
C ARG A 92 10.00 3.19 12.55
N LEU A 93 8.89 3.81 12.95
CA LEU A 93 7.93 3.20 13.89
C LEU A 93 7.32 1.94 13.30
N LEU A 94 6.85 2.02 12.06
CA LEU A 94 6.19 0.91 11.38
C LEU A 94 7.15 -0.26 11.12
N VAL A 95 8.38 0.02 10.64
CA VAL A 95 9.42 -1.01 10.44
C VAL A 95 9.81 -1.67 11.75
N ALA A 96 9.97 -0.91 12.84
CA ALA A 96 10.28 -1.48 14.15
C ALA A 96 9.15 -2.40 14.64
N GLN A 97 7.89 -1.96 14.50
CA GLN A 97 6.71 -2.75 14.84
C GLN A 97 6.66 -4.06 14.04
N LEU A 98 6.75 -4.00 12.72
CA LEU A 98 6.72 -5.18 11.84
C LEU A 98 7.90 -6.12 12.06
N SER A 99 9.10 -5.57 12.31
CA SER A 99 10.29 -6.38 12.60
C SER A 99 10.16 -7.12 13.93
N SER A 100 9.53 -6.50 14.94
CA SER A 100 9.25 -7.14 16.23
C SER A 100 8.24 -8.30 16.11
N GLN A 101 7.43 -8.30 15.06
CA GLN A 101 6.53 -9.40 14.68
C GLN A 101 7.23 -10.48 13.85
N GLY A 102 8.53 -10.34 13.57
CA GLY A 102 9.29 -11.28 12.74
C GLY A 102 9.04 -11.17 11.24
N LEU A 103 8.40 -10.09 10.77
CA LEU A 103 8.02 -9.93 9.36
C LEU A 103 9.13 -9.29 8.54
N ILE A 104 9.36 -9.82 7.34
CA ILE A 104 10.18 -9.15 6.32
C ILE A 104 9.39 -7.96 5.76
N VAL A 105 10.00 -6.78 5.66
CA VAL A 105 9.29 -5.55 5.23
C VAL A 105 9.67 -5.19 3.79
N GLY A 106 8.67 -5.06 2.92
CA GLY A 106 8.81 -4.67 1.51
C GLY A 106 7.94 -3.47 1.13
N LEU A 107 8.23 -2.85 -0.01
CA LEU A 107 7.43 -1.77 -0.60
C LEU A 107 7.79 -1.52 -2.07
N ASP A 108 6.91 -0.79 -2.76
CA ASP A 108 7.16 -0.25 -4.09
C ASP A 108 7.63 1.19 -4.01
N ALA A 109 8.93 1.41 -4.28
CA ALA A 109 9.50 2.75 -4.21
C ALA A 109 9.23 3.55 -5.48
N THR A 110 8.60 4.72 -5.33
CA THR A 110 8.72 5.77 -6.36
C THR A 110 10.16 6.29 -6.41
N PRO A 111 10.62 6.90 -7.51
CA PRO A 111 11.96 7.50 -7.56
C PRO A 111 12.22 8.49 -6.41
N ALA A 112 11.22 9.30 -6.05
CA ALA A 112 11.30 10.21 -4.91
C ALA A 112 11.30 9.47 -3.56
N GLY A 113 10.50 8.41 -3.42
CA GLY A 113 10.43 7.62 -2.19
C GLY A 113 11.71 6.84 -1.91
N ARG A 114 12.41 6.36 -2.95
CA ARG A 114 13.65 5.56 -2.83
C ARG A 114 14.71 6.22 -1.93
N ALA A 115 14.90 7.53 -2.05
CA ALA A 115 15.84 8.29 -1.22
C ALA A 115 15.46 8.33 0.28
N VAL A 116 14.17 8.16 0.59
CA VAL A 116 13.66 8.06 1.96
C VAL A 116 13.88 6.66 2.54
N TYR A 117 13.73 5.61 1.71
CA TYR A 117 13.77 4.22 2.16
C TYR A 117 15.20 3.68 2.34
N GLN A 118 16.16 4.06 1.48
CA GLN A 118 17.53 3.56 1.56
C GLN A 118 18.20 3.81 2.93
N PRO A 119 18.11 5.01 3.54
CA PRO A 119 18.65 5.26 4.89
C PRO A 119 17.98 4.44 6.00
N LEU A 120 16.83 3.82 5.73
CA LEU A 120 16.12 2.94 6.66
C LEU A 120 16.52 1.47 6.50
N GLY A 121 17.49 1.17 5.63
CA GLY A 121 18.02 -0.19 5.41
C GLY A 121 17.35 -0.97 4.28
N PHE A 122 16.39 -0.38 3.57
CA PHE A 122 15.80 -1.00 2.38
C PHE A 122 16.84 -1.11 1.25
N ARG A 123 16.76 -2.22 0.52
CA ARG A 123 17.62 -2.52 -0.64
C ARG A 123 16.73 -2.71 -1.87
N ASP A 124 17.24 -2.29 -3.03
CA ASP A 124 16.55 -2.57 -4.28
C ASP A 124 16.53 -4.07 -4.54
N ILE A 125 15.40 -4.58 -5.03
CA ILE A 125 15.25 -5.98 -5.44
C ILE A 125 15.10 -6.04 -6.97
N TYR A 126 14.05 -5.43 -7.50
CA TYR A 126 13.80 -5.33 -8.95
C TYR A 126 12.94 -4.10 -9.28
N PRO A 127 12.96 -3.62 -10.54
CA PRO A 127 12.11 -2.52 -10.97
C PRO A 127 10.67 -2.99 -11.25
N ILE A 128 9.71 -2.08 -11.09
CA ILE A 128 8.33 -2.27 -11.53
C ILE A 128 8.05 -1.34 -12.71
N ARG A 129 7.22 -1.83 -13.64
CA ARG A 129 6.77 -1.11 -14.82
C ARG A 129 5.25 -1.12 -14.87
N ARG A 130 4.66 0.07 -14.92
CA ARG A 130 3.23 0.23 -15.20
C ARG A 130 3.06 0.44 -16.70
N LEU A 131 2.34 -0.48 -17.35
CA LEU A 131 2.01 -0.40 -18.77
C LEU A 131 0.60 0.17 -18.93
N ILE A 132 0.40 1.01 -19.95
CA ILE A 132 -0.90 1.61 -20.29
C ILE A 132 -1.16 1.36 -21.77
N ALA A 133 -2.24 0.64 -22.08
CA ALA A 133 -2.70 0.47 -23.45
C ALA A 133 -3.62 1.64 -23.83
N ALA A 134 -3.20 2.48 -24.78
CA ALA A 134 -4.01 3.61 -25.27
C ALA A 134 -5.30 3.14 -25.96
N ARG A 135 -5.27 1.95 -26.55
CA ARG A 135 -6.44 1.24 -27.08
C ARG A 135 -6.32 -0.24 -26.69
N PRO A 136 -7.10 -0.73 -25.71
CA PRO A 136 -7.11 -2.15 -25.43
C PRO A 136 -7.66 -2.89 -26.66
N MET A 137 -6.91 -3.88 -27.17
CA MET A 137 -7.45 -4.77 -28.19
C MET A 137 -8.55 -5.61 -27.54
N LEU A 138 -9.81 -5.39 -27.95
CA LEU A 138 -10.90 -6.26 -27.54
C LEU A 138 -10.69 -7.64 -28.20
N ALA A 139 -10.71 -8.65 -27.35
CA ALA A 139 -10.37 -10.04 -27.62
C ALA A 139 -11.40 -10.77 -28.50
N ASP A 140 -11.58 -10.33 -29.75
CA ASP A 140 -12.11 -11.25 -30.76
C ASP A 140 -10.98 -12.18 -31.26
N ALA A 141 -9.74 -11.68 -31.29
CA ALA A 141 -8.56 -12.47 -31.63
C ALA A 141 -8.05 -13.38 -30.49
N ALA A 142 -8.19 -13.00 -29.21
CA ALA A 142 -7.65 -13.80 -28.09
C ALA A 142 -8.56 -14.97 -27.65
N ARG A 143 -9.77 -15.09 -28.22
CA ARG A 143 -10.57 -16.33 -28.12
C ARG A 143 -10.07 -17.42 -29.08
N GLN A 144 -9.17 -17.07 -30.01
CA GLN A 144 -8.61 -18.06 -30.92
C GLN A 144 -7.50 -18.85 -30.23
N THR A 145 -7.85 -20.09 -29.90
CA THR A 145 -6.97 -21.23 -29.62
C THR A 145 -6.32 -21.27 -28.25
N LEU A 146 -7.15 -21.50 -27.22
CA LEU A 146 -6.70 -22.41 -26.16
C LEU A 146 -6.94 -23.84 -26.67
N SER A 147 -5.95 -24.71 -26.52
CA SER A 147 -6.08 -26.15 -26.84
C SER A 147 -7.34 -26.74 -26.19
N SER A 148 -7.82 -27.91 -26.66
CA SER A 148 -8.93 -28.64 -26.04
C SER A 148 -8.80 -28.92 -24.53
N GLN A 149 -7.60 -28.73 -23.96
CA GLN A 149 -7.28 -28.93 -22.54
C GLN A 149 -7.35 -27.66 -21.68
N HIS A 150 -7.52 -26.46 -22.25
CA HIS A 150 -7.47 -25.20 -21.50
C HIS A 150 -8.65 -24.29 -21.87
N CYS A 151 -9.26 -23.64 -20.88
CA CYS A 151 -10.38 -22.72 -21.05
C CYS A 151 -10.14 -21.44 -20.24
N VAL A 152 -10.41 -20.28 -20.83
CA VAL A 152 -10.44 -18.98 -20.14
C VAL A 152 -11.89 -18.52 -20.04
N ARG A 153 -12.33 -18.25 -18.82
CA ARG A 153 -13.68 -17.77 -18.51
C ARG A 153 -13.64 -16.77 -17.35
N PRO A 154 -14.70 -15.97 -17.16
CA PRO A 154 -14.82 -15.12 -15.98
C PRO A 154 -14.73 -15.93 -14.68
N LEU A 155 -14.03 -15.36 -13.70
CA LEU A 155 -13.96 -15.88 -12.33
C LEU A 155 -15.26 -15.60 -11.58
N GLN A 156 -15.76 -16.58 -10.84
CA GLN A 156 -16.94 -16.47 -10.00
C GLN A 156 -16.54 -16.25 -8.54
N ALA A 157 -17.37 -15.55 -7.77
CA ALA A 157 -17.07 -15.26 -6.36
C ALA A 157 -16.90 -16.54 -5.51
N THR A 158 -17.59 -17.62 -5.87
CA THR A 158 -17.47 -18.94 -5.23
C THR A 158 -16.11 -19.59 -5.41
N GLU A 159 -15.30 -19.12 -6.37
CA GLU A 159 -14.00 -19.67 -6.73
C GLU A 159 -12.84 -18.92 -6.05
N LEU A 160 -13.14 -17.81 -5.35
CA LEU A 160 -12.11 -16.99 -4.70
C LEU A 160 -11.34 -17.76 -3.62
N THR A 161 -11.99 -18.68 -2.90
CA THR A 161 -11.33 -19.51 -1.88
C THR A 161 -10.30 -20.46 -2.51
N GLU A 162 -10.65 -21.07 -3.64
CA GLU A 162 -9.74 -21.95 -4.38
C GLU A 162 -8.56 -21.15 -4.94
N LEU A 163 -8.83 -19.98 -5.55
CA LEU A 163 -7.80 -19.09 -6.05
C LEU A 163 -6.84 -18.62 -4.94
N ALA A 164 -7.38 -18.24 -3.77
CA ALA A 164 -6.57 -17.84 -2.63
C ALA A 164 -5.70 -18.99 -2.10
N THR A 165 -6.23 -20.22 -2.10
CA THR A 165 -5.47 -21.42 -1.72
C THR A 165 -4.33 -21.68 -2.69
N TRP A 166 -4.56 -21.47 -3.98
CA TRP A 166 -3.54 -21.59 -5.02
C TRP A 166 -2.46 -20.51 -4.92
N ASP A 167 -2.84 -19.27 -4.58
CA ASP A 167 -1.91 -18.12 -4.48
C ASP A 167 -1.07 -18.11 -3.19
N ALA A 168 -1.61 -18.57 -2.06
CA ALA A 168 -0.95 -18.57 -0.75
C ALA A 168 0.49 -19.13 -0.73
N PRO A 169 0.80 -20.29 -1.34
CA PRO A 169 2.19 -20.79 -1.36
C PRO A 169 3.13 -19.92 -2.20
N LEU A 170 2.63 -19.13 -3.14
CA LEU A 170 3.42 -18.29 -4.04
C LEU A 170 3.63 -16.89 -3.47
N PHE A 171 2.55 -16.23 -3.07
CA PHE A 171 2.57 -14.86 -2.56
C PHE A 171 2.75 -14.85 -1.04
N GLY A 172 1.77 -15.29 -0.28
CA GLY A 172 1.67 -14.95 1.16
C GLY A 172 0.42 -15.41 1.84
#